data_AF-B1YC12-F1
#
_entry.id   AF-B1YC12-F1
#
_cell.length_a   1.000
_cell.length_b   1.000
_cell.length_c   1.000
_cell.angle_alpha   90.00
_cell.angle_beta   90.00
_cell.angle_gamma   90.00
#
_symmetry.space_group_name_H-M   'P 1'
#
loop_
_entity.id
_entity.type
_entity.pdbx_description
1 polymer ?
#
loop_
_entity_poly.entity_id
_entity_poly.type
_entity_poly.pdbx_seq_one_letter_code
_entity_poly.pdbx_strand_id
1 'polypeptide(L)'
;MTHKSPTSEAVLEYLESMMERLEQWVKEQERQVKELESHGDAMKTADRLELLYSAQAMLGYIARVLKDFESWLSNPVVTSVMPEDMLRRLEAMLREVAIKFVQVDIAHTSEYRELLSKFAREGKVPSVLLLYIQQRPQPPQRRRGEEGETPRFF
;
A
#
# COMPACT_ATOMS: atom_id res chain seq x y z
N MET A 1 50.35 -18.98 13.92
CA MET A 1 49.75 -18.69 12.61
C MET A 1 48.32 -19.18 12.63
N THR A 2 47.36 -18.29 12.80
CA THR A 2 45.93 -18.61 12.78
C THR A 2 45.52 -18.98 11.37
N HIS A 3 45.28 -20.27 11.12
CA HIS A 3 44.63 -20.73 9.89
C HIS A 3 43.20 -20.14 9.86
N LYS A 4 42.99 -19.09 9.07
CA LYS A 4 41.63 -18.75 8.62
C LYS A 4 41.19 -19.88 7.69
N SER A 5 40.19 -20.66 8.08
CA SER A 5 39.59 -21.65 7.19
C SER A 5 39.03 -20.91 5.96
N PRO A 6 39.22 -21.44 4.73
CA PRO A 6 38.71 -20.81 3.49
C PRO A 6 37.20 -20.57 3.52
N THR A 7 36.46 -21.35 4.32
CA THR A 7 35.03 -21.14 4.61
C THR A 7 34.73 -19.80 5.28
N SER A 8 35.63 -19.26 6.10
CA SER A 8 35.43 -17.98 6.80
C SER A 8 35.60 -16.78 5.87
N GLU A 9 36.47 -16.86 4.86
CA GLU A 9 36.72 -15.77 3.93
C GLU A 9 35.55 -15.61 2.95
N ALA A 10 35.09 -16.72 2.36
CA ALA A 10 33.91 -16.71 1.49
C ALA A 10 32.63 -16.23 2.20
N VAL A 11 32.46 -16.56 3.48
CA VAL A 11 31.33 -16.05 4.28
C VAL A 11 31.44 -14.55 4.51
N LEU A 12 32.65 -14.03 4.80
CA LEU A 12 32.86 -12.59 4.97
C LEU A 12 32.61 -11.83 3.67
N GLU A 13 33.13 -12.32 2.55
CA GLU A 13 32.85 -11.73 1.23
C GLU A 13 31.34 -11.72 0.90
N TYR A 14 30.64 -12.81 1.22
CA TYR A 14 29.18 -12.86 1.06
C TYR A 14 28.46 -11.82 1.91
N LEU A 15 28.86 -11.66 3.19
CA LEU A 15 28.30 -10.66 4.09
C LEU A 15 28.58 -9.24 3.61
N GLU A 16 29.80 -8.94 3.17
CA GLU A 16 30.18 -7.65 2.57
C GLU A 16 29.31 -7.33 1.36
N SER A 17 29.19 -8.28 0.44
CA SER A 17 28.34 -8.14 -0.74
C SER A 17 26.85 -7.96 -0.39
N MET A 18 26.37 -8.61 0.68
CA MET A 18 25.01 -8.44 1.16
C MET A 18 24.79 -7.05 1.79
N MET A 19 25.75 -6.56 2.57
CA MET A 19 25.72 -5.20 3.15
C MET A 19 25.68 -4.15 2.05
N GLU A 20 26.50 -4.26 1.00
CA GLU A 20 26.46 -3.33 -0.13
C GLU A 20 25.09 -3.33 -0.82
N ARG A 21 24.50 -4.50 -1.08
CA ARG A 21 23.16 -4.59 -1.66
C ARG A 21 22.10 -3.93 -0.77
N LEU A 22 22.20 -4.13 0.55
CA LEU A 22 21.30 -3.51 1.53
C LEU A 22 21.44 -1.99 1.54
N GLU A 23 22.66 -1.46 1.48
CA GLU A 23 22.89 -0.02 1.41
C GLU A 23 22.31 0.60 0.13
N GLN A 24 22.50 -0.06 -1.01
CA GLN A 24 21.92 0.40 -2.27
C GLN A 24 20.39 0.36 -2.23
N TRP A 25 19.82 -0.68 -1.62
CA TRP A 25 18.39 -0.77 -1.40
C TRP A 25 17.87 0.40 -0.57
N VAL A 26 18.49 0.71 0.57
CA VAL A 26 18.09 1.85 1.42
C VAL A 26 18.17 3.16 0.65
N LYS A 27 19.27 3.41 -0.09
CA LYS A 27 19.43 4.63 -0.91
C LYS A 27 18.32 4.77 -1.95
N GLU A 28 17.90 3.67 -2.56
CA GLU A 28 16.81 3.66 -3.52
C GLU A 28 15.46 4.00 -2.84
N GLN A 29 15.18 3.44 -1.66
CA GLN A 29 13.97 3.79 -0.90
C GLN A 29 13.98 5.26 -0.45
N GLU A 30 15.12 5.79 0.00
CA GLU A 30 15.27 7.21 0.36
C GLU A 30 15.05 8.13 -0.84
N ARG A 31 15.52 7.74 -2.03
CA ARG A 31 15.26 8.46 -3.28
C ARG A 31 13.76 8.49 -3.59
N GLN A 32 13.09 7.35 -3.47
CA GLN A 32 11.64 7.27 -3.69
C GLN A 32 10.86 8.14 -2.69
N VAL A 33 11.26 8.19 -1.42
CA VAL A 33 10.65 9.09 -0.42
C VAL A 33 10.75 10.55 -0.89
N LYS A 34 11.92 11.01 -1.30
CA LYS A 34 12.12 12.39 -1.79
C LYS A 34 11.27 12.70 -3.03
N GLU A 35 11.17 11.74 -3.95
CA GLU A 35 10.32 11.88 -5.14
C GLU A 35 8.85 12.05 -4.73
N LEU A 36 8.35 11.23 -3.81
CA LEU A 36 6.97 11.30 -3.31
C LEU A 36 6.69 12.61 -2.55
N GLU A 37 7.64 13.09 -1.75
CA GLU A 37 7.54 14.39 -1.05
C GLU A 37 7.44 15.55 -2.05
N SER A 38 8.30 15.58 -3.07
CA SER A 38 8.29 16.61 -4.10
C SER A 38 7.01 16.59 -4.95
N HIS A 39 6.45 15.39 -5.18
CA HIS A 39 5.18 15.22 -5.88
C HIS A 39 4.01 15.83 -5.10
N GLY A 40 4.05 15.76 -3.76
CA GLY A 40 3.05 16.38 -2.90
C GLY A 40 2.91 17.89 -3.09
N ASP A 41 4.01 18.59 -3.39
CA ASP A 41 3.98 20.03 -3.68
C ASP A 41 3.30 20.35 -5.01
N ALA A 42 3.53 19.53 -6.05
CA ALA A 42 2.88 19.70 -7.35
C ALA A 42 1.36 19.52 -7.28
N MET A 43 0.87 18.66 -6.38
CA MET A 43 -0.56 18.38 -6.24
C MET A 43 -1.36 19.52 -5.60
N LYS A 44 -0.71 20.55 -5.05
CA LYS A 44 -1.39 21.72 -4.47
C LYS A 44 -2.15 22.55 -5.51
N THR A 45 -1.73 22.50 -6.78
CA THR A 45 -2.35 23.22 -7.90
C THR A 45 -2.98 22.29 -8.94
N ALA A 46 -3.08 20.99 -8.64
CA ALA A 46 -3.55 19.97 -9.57
C ALA A 46 -5.06 20.04 -9.80
N ASP A 47 -5.50 19.71 -11.02
CA ASP A 47 -6.92 19.58 -11.34
C ASP A 47 -7.52 18.26 -10.80
N ARG A 48 -8.84 18.10 -10.95
CA ARG A 48 -9.55 16.91 -10.45
C ARG A 48 -9.03 15.60 -11.05
N LEU A 49 -8.69 15.59 -12.34
CA LEU A 49 -8.23 14.38 -13.02
C LEU A 49 -6.80 14.03 -12.58
N GLU A 50 -5.94 15.02 -12.45
CA GLU A 50 -4.59 14.88 -11.93
C GLU A 50 -4.58 14.33 -10.50
N LEU A 51 -5.44 14.85 -9.62
CA LEU A 51 -5.60 14.35 -8.25
C LEU A 51 -6.05 12.88 -8.22
N LEU A 52 -6.97 12.48 -9.10
CA LEU A 52 -7.44 11.11 -9.20
C LEU A 52 -6.30 10.15 -9.64
N TYR A 53 -5.57 10.51 -10.69
CA TYR A 53 -4.45 9.70 -11.17
C TYR A 53 -3.31 9.65 -10.15
N SER A 54 -3.05 10.76 -9.46
CA SER A 54 -2.09 10.82 -8.36
C SER A 54 -2.45 9.85 -7.24
N ALA A 55 -3.71 9.85 -6.78
CA ALA A 55 -4.17 8.90 -5.76
C ALA A 55 -4.02 7.43 -6.20
N GLN A 56 -4.34 7.12 -7.46
CA GLN A 56 -4.14 5.78 -8.03
C GLN A 56 -2.66 5.39 -8.10
N ALA A 57 -1.79 6.33 -8.48
CA ALA A 57 -0.35 6.11 -8.50
C ALA A 57 0.20 5.82 -7.09
N MET A 58 -0.26 6.55 -6.06
CA MET A 58 0.14 6.30 -4.66
C MET A 58 -0.18 4.88 -4.21
N LEU A 59 -1.36 4.35 -4.57
CA LEU A 59 -1.70 2.94 -4.31
C LEU A 59 -0.71 1.99 -5.02
N GLY A 60 -0.31 2.31 -6.24
CA GLY A 60 0.70 1.56 -6.98
C GLY A 60 2.07 1.55 -6.31
N TYR A 61 2.54 2.69 -5.80
CA TYR A 61 3.79 2.79 -5.04
C TYR A 61 3.73 1.95 -3.76
N ILE A 62 2.64 2.09 -2.98
CA ILE A 62 2.42 1.30 -1.76
C ILE A 62 2.44 -0.20 -2.08
N ALA A 63 1.70 -0.63 -3.10
CA ALA A 63 1.63 -2.04 -3.50
C ALA A 63 3.01 -2.61 -3.89
N ARG A 64 3.83 -1.81 -4.59
CA ARG A 64 5.20 -2.22 -4.95
C ARG A 64 6.07 -2.43 -3.70
N VAL A 65 6.07 -1.46 -2.79
CA VAL A 65 6.85 -1.53 -1.54
C VAL A 65 6.41 -2.72 -0.70
N LEU A 66 5.10 -2.97 -0.58
CA LEU A 66 4.57 -4.13 0.15
C LEU A 66 5.07 -5.45 -0.45
N LYS A 67 5.02 -5.60 -1.78
CA LYS A 67 5.48 -6.81 -2.47
C LYS A 67 6.97 -7.06 -2.24
N ASP A 68 7.79 -6.03 -2.36
CA ASP A 68 9.22 -6.15 -2.16
C ASP A 68 9.56 -6.49 -0.70
N PHE A 69 8.83 -5.90 0.25
CA PHE A 69 9.00 -6.17 1.66
C PHE A 69 8.52 -7.56 2.07
N GLU A 70 7.42 -8.05 1.49
CA GLU A 70 6.95 -9.42 1.67
C GLU A 70 7.97 -10.44 1.13
N SER A 71 8.57 -10.17 -0.03
CA SER A 71 9.65 -10.98 -0.60
C SER A 71 10.86 -11.05 0.34
N TRP A 72 11.23 -9.92 0.95
CA TRP A 72 12.29 -9.85 1.94
C TRP A 72 12.00 -10.71 3.18
N LEU A 73 10.79 -10.62 3.73
CA LEU A 73 10.37 -11.42 4.89
C LEU A 73 10.13 -12.90 4.56
N SER A 74 9.99 -13.25 3.29
CA SER A 74 9.89 -14.63 2.83
C SER A 74 11.25 -15.30 2.66
N ASN A 75 12.36 -14.55 2.71
CA ASN A 75 13.71 -15.09 2.53
C ASN A 75 14.23 -15.74 3.83
N PRO A 76 14.46 -17.07 3.87
CA PRO A 76 14.93 -17.76 5.07
C PRO A 76 16.29 -17.30 5.57
N VAL A 77 17.19 -16.86 4.68
CA VAL A 77 18.53 -16.35 5.05
C VAL A 77 18.40 -15.06 5.87
N VAL A 78 17.40 -14.25 5.55
CA VAL A 78 17.09 -13.01 6.26
C VAL A 78 16.40 -13.32 7.58
N THR A 79 15.33 -14.12 7.56
CA THR A 79 14.50 -14.34 8.75
C THR A 79 15.17 -15.24 9.79
N SER A 80 16.06 -16.15 9.39
CA SER A 80 16.74 -17.03 10.35
C SER A 80 17.72 -16.31 11.28
N VAL A 81 18.19 -15.11 10.88
CA VAL A 81 19.16 -14.32 11.64
C VAL A 81 18.53 -13.12 12.35
N MET A 82 17.26 -12.80 12.07
CA MET A 82 16.55 -11.72 12.74
C MET A 82 16.24 -12.09 14.19
N PRO A 83 16.71 -11.32 15.19
CA PRO A 83 16.37 -11.58 16.58
C PRO A 83 14.92 -11.18 16.89
N GLU A 84 14.35 -11.77 17.94
CA GLU A 84 12.95 -11.58 18.30
C GLU A 84 12.57 -10.12 18.56
N ASP A 85 13.46 -9.35 19.21
CA ASP A 85 13.24 -7.93 19.48
C ASP A 85 13.13 -7.09 18.20
N MET A 86 13.89 -7.46 17.16
CA MET A 86 13.81 -6.84 15.83
C MET A 86 12.46 -7.15 15.19
N LEU A 87 12.00 -8.41 15.25
CA LEU A 87 10.69 -8.81 14.72
C LEU A 87 9.54 -8.12 15.46
N ARG A 88 9.62 -7.96 16.78
CA ARG A 88 8.61 -7.24 17.58
C ARG A 88 8.51 -5.77 17.18
N ARG A 89 9.65 -5.10 16.99
CA ARG A 89 9.66 -3.71 16.49
C ARG A 89 9.08 -3.63 15.08
N LEU A 90 9.46 -4.55 14.21
CA LEU A 90 8.97 -4.59 12.84
C LEU A 90 7.45 -4.78 12.76
N GLU A 91 6.91 -5.76 13.49
CA GLU A 91 5.47 -6.01 13.57
C GLU A 91 4.72 -4.77 14.07
N ALA A 92 5.21 -4.12 15.13
CA ALA A 92 4.57 -2.92 15.67
C ALA A 92 4.51 -1.79 14.64
N MET A 93 5.61 -1.53 13.92
CA MET A 93 5.64 -0.51 12.86
C MET A 93 4.69 -0.84 11.72
N LEU A 94 4.68 -2.10 11.25
CA LEU A 94 3.77 -2.54 10.18
C LEU A 94 2.30 -2.44 10.60
N ARG A 95 1.98 -2.80 11.85
CA ARG A 95 0.62 -2.68 12.39
C ARG A 95 0.15 -1.24 12.41
N GLU A 96 1.00 -0.29 12.79
CA GLU A 96 0.65 1.13 12.75
C GLU A 96 0.35 1.63 11.33
N VAL A 97 1.16 1.22 10.34
CA VAL A 97 0.92 1.55 8.93
C VAL A 97 -0.40 0.93 8.44
N ALA A 98 -0.65 -0.34 8.77
CA ALA A 98 -1.88 -1.03 8.39
C ALA A 98 -3.13 -0.34 8.98
N ILE A 99 -3.09 0.03 10.27
CA ILE A 99 -4.17 0.78 10.92
C ILE A 99 -4.42 2.11 10.20
N LYS A 100 -3.36 2.88 9.93
CA LYS A 100 -3.49 4.16 9.21
C LYS A 100 -4.09 3.98 7.83
N PHE A 101 -3.67 2.95 7.10
CA PHE A 101 -4.19 2.68 5.76
C PHE A 101 -5.69 2.32 5.78
N VAL A 102 -6.12 1.48 6.74
CA VAL A 102 -7.54 1.18 6.96
C VAL A 102 -8.33 2.43 7.36
N GLN A 103 -7.75 3.32 8.18
CA GLN A 103 -8.40 4.59 8.54
C GLN A 103 -8.61 5.50 7.33
N VAL A 104 -7.66 5.55 6.39
CA VAL A 104 -7.81 6.29 5.12
C VAL A 104 -8.99 5.75 4.31
N ASP A 105 -9.11 4.43 4.18
CA ASP A 105 -10.23 3.79 3.48
C ASP A 105 -11.58 4.10 4.14
N ILE A 106 -11.66 3.97 5.47
CA ILE A 106 -12.86 4.29 6.24
C ILE A 106 -13.26 5.75 6.03
N ALA A 107 -12.32 6.68 6.15
CA ALA A 107 -12.59 8.11 5.99
C ALA A 107 -13.13 8.42 4.59
N HIS A 108 -12.42 7.98 3.54
CA HIS A 108 -12.82 8.27 2.17
C HIS A 108 -14.16 7.62 1.79
N THR A 109 -14.36 6.36 2.17
CA THR A 109 -15.61 5.64 1.89
C THR A 109 -16.79 6.28 2.62
N SER A 110 -16.59 6.76 3.85
CA SER A 110 -17.61 7.47 4.61
C SER A 110 -17.97 8.80 3.95
N GLU A 111 -16.97 9.61 3.56
CA GLU A 111 -17.19 10.86 2.83
C GLU A 111 -17.95 10.62 1.51
N TYR A 112 -17.59 9.58 0.76
CA TYR A 112 -18.25 9.24 -0.48
C TYR A 112 -19.72 8.82 -0.24
N ARG A 113 -20.00 8.02 0.80
CA ARG A 113 -21.36 7.68 1.21
C ARG A 113 -22.18 8.93 1.55
N GLU A 114 -21.60 9.90 2.25
CA GLU A 114 -22.27 11.15 2.59
C GLU A 114 -22.57 11.99 1.35
N LEU A 115 -21.64 12.06 0.40
CA LEU A 115 -21.83 12.71 -0.89
C LEU A 115 -23.02 12.10 -1.66
N LEU A 116 -23.07 10.77 -1.77
CA LEU A 116 -24.20 10.07 -2.41
C LEU A 116 -25.52 10.33 -1.66
N SER A 117 -25.48 10.33 -0.34
CA SER A 117 -26.65 10.64 0.50
C SER A 117 -27.15 12.05 0.29
N LYS A 118 -26.25 13.01 0.01
CA LYS A 118 -26.61 14.39 -0.35
C LYS A 118 -27.30 14.44 -1.71
N PHE A 119 -26.76 13.77 -2.73
CA PHE A 119 -27.41 13.71 -4.05
C PHE A 119 -28.81 13.11 -3.99
N ALA A 120 -29.00 12.04 -3.21
CA ALA A 120 -30.31 11.41 -3.03
C ALA A 120 -31.32 12.34 -2.34
N ARG A 121 -30.90 13.08 -1.31
CA ARG A 121 -31.75 14.03 -0.58
C ARG A 121 -32.13 15.25 -1.43
N GLU A 122 -31.20 15.76 -2.22
CA GLU A 122 -31.40 16.98 -3.02
C GLU A 122 -32.00 16.70 -4.40
N GLY A 123 -32.09 15.44 -4.84
CA GLY A 123 -32.52 15.06 -6.18
C GLY A 123 -31.55 15.49 -7.30
N LYS A 124 -30.31 15.87 -6.94
CA LYS A 124 -29.29 16.41 -7.86
C LYS A 124 -28.20 15.39 -8.17
N VAL A 125 -28.59 14.29 -8.81
CA VAL A 125 -27.64 13.25 -9.22
C VAL A 125 -26.89 13.68 -10.49
N PRO A 126 -25.55 13.59 -10.53
CA PRO A 126 -24.79 13.90 -11.74
C PRO A 126 -25.22 13.07 -12.96
N SER A 127 -25.30 13.69 -14.14
CA SER A 127 -25.78 13.03 -15.38
C SER A 127 -24.99 11.78 -15.75
N VAL A 128 -23.67 11.78 -15.52
CA VAL A 128 -22.83 10.59 -15.73
C VAL A 128 -23.27 9.41 -14.88
N LEU A 129 -23.60 9.66 -13.60
CA LEU A 129 -24.05 8.59 -12.70
C LEU A 129 -25.44 8.07 -13.09
N LEU A 130 -26.34 8.96 -13.52
CA LEU A 130 -27.64 8.57 -14.05
C LEU A 130 -27.52 7.67 -15.28
N LEU A 131 -26.72 8.08 -16.26
CA LEU A 131 -26.48 7.31 -17.49
C LEU A 131 -25.85 5.95 -17.17
N TYR A 132 -24.89 5.91 -16.25
CA TYR A 132 -24.27 4.66 -15.80
C TYR A 132 -25.28 3.67 -15.23
N ILE A 133 -26.17 4.14 -14.34
CA ILE A 133 -27.20 3.30 -13.71
C ILE A 133 -28.20 2.80 -14.77
N GLN A 134 -28.62 3.67 -15.69
CA GLN A 134 -29.57 3.32 -16.75
C GLN A 134 -29.03 2.27 -17.74
N GLN A 135 -27.72 2.23 -17.96
CA GLN A 135 -27.08 1.26 -18.84
C GLN A 135 -26.79 -0.09 -18.18
N ARG A 136 -26.86 -0.19 -16.84
CA ARG A 136 -26.67 -1.48 -16.16
C ARG A 136 -27.97 -2.30 -16.19
N PRO A 137 -27.91 -3.61 -16.54
CA PRO A 137 -29.04 -4.51 -16.27
C PRO A 137 -29.33 -4.50 -14.76
N GLN A 138 -30.62 -4.56 -14.40
CA GLN A 138 -31.10 -4.61 -13.02
C GLN A 138 -30.22 -5.55 -12.18
N PRO A 139 -29.69 -5.10 -11.03
CA PRO A 139 -28.89 -5.98 -10.19
C PRO A 139 -29.74 -7.19 -9.78
N PRO A 140 -29.17 -8.41 -9.76
CA PRO A 140 -29.89 -9.58 -9.29
C PRO A 140 -30.46 -9.31 -7.89
N GLN A 141 -31.73 -9.65 -7.71
CA GLN A 141 -32.45 -9.44 -6.47
C GLN A 141 -31.72 -10.18 -5.34
N ARG A 142 -31.12 -9.45 -4.40
CA ARG A 142 -30.36 -10.02 -3.27
C ARG A 142 -31.23 -11.08 -2.57
N ARG A 143 -30.76 -12.33 -2.53
CA ARG A 143 -31.40 -13.37 -1.72
C ARG A 143 -31.20 -12.99 -0.25
N ARG A 144 -32.25 -13.08 0.55
CA ARG A 144 -32.36 -12.68 1.97
C ARG A 144 -31.41 -13.42 2.95
N GLY A 145 -30.33 -14.04 2.47
CA GLY A 145 -29.39 -14.86 3.26
C GLY A 145 -27.94 -14.34 3.32
N GLU A 146 -27.61 -13.25 2.63
CA GLU A 146 -26.25 -12.65 2.60
C GLU A 146 -26.10 -11.51 3.63
N GLU A 147 -26.71 -11.61 4.81
CA GLU A 147 -26.70 -10.53 5.82
C GLU A 147 -25.39 -10.42 6.63
N GLY A 148 -24.35 -11.19 6.28
CA GLY A 148 -23.07 -11.22 7.01
C GLY A 148 -21.80 -10.99 6.19
N GLU A 149 -21.89 -10.87 4.86
CA GLU A 149 -20.70 -10.65 4.03
C GLU A 149 -20.46 -9.15 3.81
N THR A 150 -19.20 -8.73 3.96
CA THR A 150 -18.77 -7.37 3.60
C THR A 150 -19.11 -7.15 2.12
N PRO A 151 -19.97 -6.16 1.79
CA PRO A 151 -20.36 -5.92 0.42
C PRO A 151 -19.14 -5.63 -0.44
N ARG A 152 -18.93 -6.42 -1.50
CA ARG A 152 -17.98 -6.05 -2.55
C ARG A 152 -18.63 -5.01 -3.42
N PHE A 153 -18.21 -3.77 -3.26
CA PHE A 153 -18.49 -2.73 -4.23
C PHE A 153 -17.53 -3.04 -5.39
N PHE A 154 -18.09 -3.46 -6.54
CA PHE A 154 -17.46 -3.96 -7.77
C PHE A 154 -17.34 -5.49 -7.89
#